data_AF-A0A392TBH3-F1
#
_entry.id   AF-A0A392TBH3-F1
#
_cell.length_a   1.000
_cell.length_b   1.000
_cell.length_c   1.000
_cell.angle_alpha   90.00
_cell.angle_beta   90.00
_cell.angle_gamma   90.00
#
_symmetry.space_group_name_H-M   'P 1'
#
loop_
_entity.id
_entity.type
_entity.pdbx_description
1 polymer ?
#
loop_
_entity_poly.entity_id
_entity_poly.type
_entity_poly.pdbx_seq_one_letter_code
_entity_poly.pdbx_strand_id
1 'polypeptide(L)' 'RDSPPHRYRRHHSPVEEERHRGPLSRRIMELPLPVGLEKPPAMDIYDGSTDPVDHIENIEAVLEYINARGSIKCKL' A
#
# COMPACT_ATOMS: atom_id res chain seq x y z
N ARG A 1 16.57 20.83 35.13
CA ARG A 1 16.80 19.47 34.58
C ARG A 1 15.95 19.41 33.31
N ASP A 2 16.49 19.97 32.23
CA ASP A 2 15.78 20.14 30.96
C ASP A 2 16.09 18.94 30.06
N SER A 3 15.05 18.17 29.73
CA SER A 3 15.13 17.12 28.72
C SER A 3 14.77 17.74 27.35
N PRO A 4 15.56 17.52 26.28
CA PRO A 4 15.24 18.06 24.96
C PRO A 4 14.08 17.28 24.30
N PRO A 5 13.39 17.86 23.31
CA PRO A 5 12.23 17.24 22.69
C PRO A 5 12.66 16.05 21.83
N HIS A 6 11.94 14.92 21.97
CA HIS A 6 12.11 13.74 21.15
C HIS A 6 11.71 14.04 19.70
N ARG A 7 12.69 14.41 18.86
CA ARG A 7 12.54 14.39 17.41
C ARG A 7 12.41 12.93 16.99
N TYR A 8 11.21 12.50 16.62
CA TYR A 8 11.01 11.28 15.85
C TYR A 8 11.71 11.46 14.50
N ARG A 9 12.99 11.07 14.41
CA ARG A 9 13.64 10.78 13.14
C ARG A 9 12.85 9.63 12.53
N ARG A 10 11.95 9.98 11.61
CA ARG A 10 11.37 9.03 10.67
C ARG A 10 12.52 8.57 9.78
N HIS A 11 13.24 7.56 10.25
CA HIS A 11 14.17 6.81 9.43
C HIS A 11 13.32 6.12 8.36
N HIS A 12 13.07 6.81 7.24
CA HIS A 12 13.02 6.09 5.98
C HIS A 12 14.43 5.53 5.82
N SER A 13 14.63 4.29 6.29
CA SER A 13 15.68 3.48 5.70
C SER A 13 15.39 3.48 4.20
N PRO A 14 16.36 3.83 3.34
CA PRO A 14 16.31 3.30 1.99
C PRO A 14 16.36 1.79 2.23
N VAL A 15 15.22 1.13 2.18
CA VAL A 15 15.20 -0.23 1.66
C VAL A 15 15.66 -0.04 0.23
N GLU A 16 16.98 0.01 0.11
CA GLU A 16 17.70 -0.32 -1.09
C GLU A 16 16.94 -1.52 -1.67
N GLU A 17 16.74 -1.48 -2.97
CA GLU A 17 16.25 -2.54 -3.82
C GLU A 17 17.22 -3.74 -3.80
N GLU A 18 17.70 -4.14 -2.62
CA GLU A 18 18.31 -5.42 -2.34
C GLU A 18 17.21 -6.43 -2.60
N ARG A 19 17.19 -6.90 -3.86
CA ARG A 19 16.26 -7.90 -4.36
C ARG A 19 16.16 -8.96 -3.30
N HIS A 20 15.08 -8.94 -2.53
CA HIS A 20 14.86 -9.85 -1.44
C HIS A 20 14.93 -11.26 -2.04
N ARG A 21 16.10 -11.89 -1.97
CA ARG A 21 16.31 -13.26 -2.41
C ARG A 21 15.72 -14.13 -1.31
N GLY A 22 14.39 -14.10 -1.25
CA GLY A 22 13.60 -14.95 -0.39
C GLY A 22 13.80 -16.43 -0.75
N PRO A 23 13.14 -17.34 -0.04
CA PRO A 23 13.29 -18.79 -0.24
C PRO A 23 12.81 -19.28 -1.61
N LEU A 24 12.25 -18.42 -2.45
CA LEU A 24 11.71 -18.76 -3.75
C LEU A 24 12.80 -18.75 -4.82
N SER A 25 12.78 -19.78 -5.67
CA SER A 25 13.70 -19.86 -6.81
C SER A 25 13.44 -18.72 -7.81
N ARG A 26 14.49 -18.34 -8.56
CA ARG A 26 14.39 -17.34 -9.64
C ARG A 26 13.28 -17.67 -10.63
N ARG A 27 13.14 -18.95 -10.98
CA ARG A 27 12.09 -19.44 -11.88
C ARG A 27 10.69 -19.14 -11.36
N ILE A 28 10.46 -19.23 -10.04
CA ILE A 28 9.15 -18.92 -9.44
C ILE A 28 8.91 -17.41 -9.43
N MET A 29 9.94 -16.61 -9.11
CA MET A 29 9.82 -15.14 -9.07
C MET A 29 9.59 -14.52 -10.46
N GLU A 30 10.04 -15.18 -11.53
CA GLU A 30 9.86 -14.71 -12.91
C GLU A 30 8.51 -15.13 -13.53
N LEU A 31 7.70 -15.94 -12.83
CA LEU A 31 6.35 -16.25 -13.32
C LEU A 31 5.43 -15.03 -13.20
N PRO A 32 4.56 -14.78 -14.20
CA PRO A 32 3.56 -13.74 -14.07
C PRO A 32 2.60 -14.07 -12.92
N LEU A 33 2.14 -13.04 -12.21
CA LEU A 33 1.08 -13.19 -11.23
C LEU A 33 -0.20 -13.66 -11.95
N PRO A 34 -0.95 -14.60 -11.36
CA PRO A 34 -2.30 -14.90 -11.83
C PRO A 34 -3.18 -13.65 -11.81
N VAL A 35 -4.13 -13.58 -12.74
CA VAL A 35 -5.14 -12.52 -12.80
C VAL A 35 -5.87 -12.43 -11.46
N GLY A 36 -6.01 -11.22 -10.91
CA GLY A 36 -6.64 -10.97 -9.60
C GLY A 36 -5.72 -11.16 -8.39
N LEU A 37 -4.47 -11.60 -8.58
CA LEU A 37 -3.40 -11.54 -7.57
C LEU A 37 -2.40 -10.41 -7.84
N GLU A 38 -2.73 -9.54 -8.79
CA GLU A 38 -1.99 -8.32 -9.05
C GLU A 38 -2.01 -7.42 -7.81
N LYS A 39 -0.97 -6.61 -7.66
CA LYS A 39 -0.91 -5.64 -6.57
C LYS A 39 -2.09 -4.68 -6.73
N PRO A 40 -2.90 -4.44 -5.68
CA PRO A 40 -3.98 -3.48 -5.76
C PRO A 40 -3.36 -2.09 -5.97
N PRO A 41 -4.11 -1.17 -6.59
CA PRO A 41 -3.67 0.22 -6.66
C PRO A 41 -3.49 0.78 -5.23
N ALA A 42 -2.70 1.84 -5.10
CA ALA A 42 -2.52 2.47 -3.80
C ALA A 42 -3.83 3.16 -3.37
N MET A 43 -4.19 3.05 -2.09
CA MET A 43 -5.27 3.86 -1.52
C MET A 43 -4.72 5.28 -1.31
N ASP A 44 -4.74 6.07 -2.37
CA ASP A 44 -4.28 7.45 -2.34
C ASP A 44 -5.29 8.36 -1.62
N ILE A 45 -4.82 9.53 -1.16
CA ILE A 45 -5.69 10.56 -0.58
C ILE A 45 -6.29 11.35 -1.73
N TYR A 46 -7.62 11.50 -1.76
CA TYR A 46 -8.28 12.36 -2.72
C TYR A 46 -7.83 13.82 -2.56
N ASP A 47 -7.08 14.33 -3.53
CA ASP A 47 -6.58 15.70 -3.56
C ASP A 47 -7.45 16.66 -4.40
N GLY A 48 -8.51 16.13 -5.02
CA GLY A 48 -9.43 16.88 -5.88
C GLY A 48 -8.91 17.08 -7.31
N SER A 49 -7.78 16.47 -7.69
CA SER A 49 -7.24 16.57 -9.05
C SER A 49 -7.77 15.49 -10.00
N THR A 50 -8.21 14.34 -9.48
CA THR A 50 -8.79 13.23 -10.25
C THR A 50 -10.31 13.27 -10.24
N ASP A 51 -10.94 12.54 -11.16
CA ASP A 51 -12.39 12.38 -11.14
C ASP A 51 -12.84 11.68 -9.82
N PRO A 52 -13.91 12.17 -9.16
CA PRO A 52 -14.41 11.55 -7.94
C PRO A 52 -14.85 10.09 -8.10
N VAL A 53 -15.40 9.72 -9.27
CA VAL A 53 -15.87 8.36 -9.55
C VAL A 53 -14.66 7.43 -9.66
N ASP A 54 -13.66 7.81 -10.44
CA ASP A 54 -12.41 7.05 -10.54
C ASP A 54 -11.76 6.82 -9.16
N HIS A 55 -11.80 7.84 -8.30
CA HIS A 55 -11.27 7.73 -6.95
C HIS A 55 -12.08 6.76 -6.06
N ILE A 56 -13.40 6.73 -6.19
CA ILE A 56 -14.26 5.77 -5.48
C ILE A 56 -13.99 4.35 -5.97
N GLU A 57 -13.89 4.12 -7.28
CA GLU A 57 -13.56 2.81 -7.85
C GLU A 57 -12.21 2.29 -7.32
N ASN A 58 -11.22 3.17 -7.20
CA ASN A 58 -9.94 2.83 -6.58
C ASN A 58 -10.08 2.37 -5.13
N ILE A 59 -10.87 3.09 -4.32
CA ILE A 59 -11.15 2.71 -2.93
C ILE A 59 -11.82 1.33 -2.87
N GLU A 60 -12.83 1.09 -3.70
CA GLU A 60 -13.55 -0.18 -3.75
C GLU A 60 -12.64 -1.35 -4.13
N ALA A 61 -11.81 -1.18 -5.17
CA ALA A 61 -10.85 -2.20 -5.59
C ALA A 61 -9.85 -2.56 -4.48
N VAL A 62 -9.35 -1.58 -3.73
CA VAL A 62 -8.44 -1.84 -2.60
C VAL A 62 -9.15 -2.59 -1.48
N LEU A 63 -10.38 -2.20 -1.14
CA LEU A 63 -11.17 -2.84 -0.10
C LEU A 63 -11.51 -4.30 -0.45
N GLU A 64 -11.85 -4.56 -1.72
CA GLU A 64 -12.08 -5.91 -2.23
C GLU A 64 -10.82 -6.77 -2.12
N TYR A 65 -9.66 -6.22 -2.53
CA TYR A 65 -8.38 -6.93 -2.46
C TYR A 65 -7.99 -7.35 -1.03
N ILE A 66 -8.20 -6.47 -0.04
CA ILE A 66 -7.92 -6.82 1.37
C ILE A 66 -9.07 -7.62 2.01
N ASN A 67 -10.08 -7.99 1.22
CA ASN A 67 -11.26 -8.72 1.63
C ASN A 67 -12.02 -8.02 2.78
N ALA A 68 -11.96 -6.68 2.82
CA ALA A 68 -12.72 -5.84 3.73
C ALA A 68 -14.17 -5.78 3.22
N ARG A 69 -15.08 -6.45 3.94
CA ARG A 69 -16.49 -6.56 3.57
C ARG A 69 -17.37 -6.03 4.69
N GLY A 70 -18.52 -5.48 4.32
CA GLY A 70 -19.50 -4.94 5.26
C GLY A 70 -19.25 -3.46 5.60
N SER A 71 -19.84 -2.99 6.70
CA SER A 71 -19.80 -1.58 7.07
C SER A 71 -18.40 -1.14 7.47
N ILE A 72 -17.83 -0.21 6.70
CA ILE A 72 -16.53 0.40 6.98
C ILE A 72 -16.76 1.65 7.83
N LYS A 73 -16.01 1.77 8.93
CA LYS A 73 -16.07 2.95 9.80
C LYS A 73 -15.16 4.04 9.24
N CYS A 74 -15.76 5.14 8.80
CA CYS A 74 -15.02 6.35 8.45
C CYS A 74 -14.63 7.11 9.73
N LYS A 75 -13.45 7.74 9.71
CA LYS A 75 -13.10 8.81 10.65
C LYS A 75 -13.30 10.12 9.91
N LEU A 76 -14.11 11.01 10.49
CA LEU A 76 -14.22 12.40 10.05
C LEU A 76 -13.12 13.24 10.70
#